data_AF-A0A9X0WEA5-F1
#
_entry.id   AF-A0A9X0WEA5-F1
#
_cell.length_a   1.000
_cell.length_b   1.000
_cell.length_c   1.000
_cell.angle_alpha   90.00
_cell.angle_beta   90.00
_cell.angle_gamma   90.00
#
_symmetry.space_group_name_H-M   'P 1'
#
loop_
_entity.id
_entity.type
_entity.pdbx_description
1 polymer ?
#
loop_
_entity_poly.entity_id
_entity_poly.type
_entity_poly.pdbx_seq_one_letter_code
_entity_poly.pdbx_strand_id
1 'polypeptide(L)'
;MICDHCGGPSTPCGLSLTRSLQWMSIVPAKDLPGYNWPSELVECVNIVRDSAEEIGRYCSHPCWSAAEPDWIAALGLTRPYPPAGLAVPCSRCGTLVDRLRVHVAYNLSDECYVEESDGSLSVKPNDEDTLAVLCNRCESPGVEVETQEQTSRPETAPA
;
A
#
# COMPACT_ATOMS: atom_id res chain seq x y z
N MET A 1 -21.02 -10.87 3.69
CA MET A 1 -20.13 -10.06 4.56
C MET A 1 -20.96 -8.94 5.20
N ILE A 2 -20.50 -8.34 6.29
CA ILE A 2 -21.24 -7.33 7.08
C ILE A 2 -20.41 -6.04 7.10
N CYS A 3 -21.05 -4.88 7.09
CA CYS A 3 -20.38 -3.59 7.24
C CYS A 3 -20.02 -3.32 8.72
N ASP A 4 -18.76 -2.98 8.98
CA ASP A 4 -18.26 -2.74 10.35
C ASP A 4 -18.84 -1.47 11.00
N HIS A 5 -19.36 -0.53 10.20
CA HIS A 5 -19.99 0.68 10.73
C HIS A 5 -21.48 0.48 11.05
N CYS A 6 -22.27 0.04 10.08
CA CYS A 6 -23.73 0.01 10.21
C CYS A 6 -24.32 -1.37 10.55
N GLY A 7 -23.51 -2.43 10.53
CA GLY A 7 -23.98 -3.81 10.69
C GLY A 7 -24.86 -4.33 9.56
N GLY A 8 -25.04 -3.55 8.49
CA GLY A 8 -25.81 -3.92 7.31
C GLY A 8 -25.09 -4.94 6.42
N PRO A 9 -25.82 -5.61 5.51
CA PRO A 9 -25.20 -6.52 4.55
C PRO A 9 -24.26 -5.71 3.63
N SER A 10 -23.04 -6.24 3.44
CA SER A 10 -22.13 -5.67 2.45
C SER A 10 -22.65 -5.98 1.05
N THR A 11 -22.71 -4.96 0.19
CA THR A 11 -22.93 -5.14 -1.24
C THR A 11 -21.71 -5.83 -1.90
N PRO A 12 -21.88 -6.39 -3.11
CA PRO A 12 -20.75 -6.94 -3.90
C PRO A 12 -19.71 -5.88 -4.30
N CYS A 13 -20.06 -4.60 -4.16
CA CYS A 13 -19.10 -3.51 -4.19
C CYS A 13 -19.08 -2.85 -2.82
N GLY A 14 -17.90 -2.51 -2.31
CA GLY A 14 -17.76 -1.85 -1.01
C GLY A 14 -16.33 -1.39 -0.81
N LEU A 15 -16.08 -0.70 0.31
CA LEU A 15 -14.74 -0.28 0.66
C LEU A 15 -14.10 -1.25 1.62
N SER A 16 -12.83 -1.55 1.41
CA SER A 16 -11.99 -2.27 2.36
C SER A 16 -10.89 -1.36 2.88
N LEU A 17 -10.64 -1.40 4.18
CA LEU A 17 -9.45 -0.83 4.81
C LEU A 17 -8.46 -1.98 5.01
N THR A 18 -7.30 -1.87 4.37
CA THR A 18 -6.28 -2.91 4.37
C THR A 18 -4.99 -2.39 4.98
N ARG A 19 -4.45 -3.12 5.95
CA ARG A 19 -3.09 -2.96 6.44
C ARG A 19 -2.16 -3.80 5.58
N SER A 20 -1.09 -3.22 5.05
CA SER A 20 -0.15 -3.95 4.20
C SER A 20 1.30 -3.56 4.42
N LEU A 21 2.20 -4.50 4.12
CA LEU A 21 3.62 -4.21 3.98
C LEU A 21 3.91 -3.82 2.54
N GLN A 22 4.46 -2.62 2.35
CA GLN A 22 4.69 -2.05 1.04
C GLN A 22 6.13 -1.58 0.87
N TRP A 23 6.61 -1.60 -0.36
CA TRP A 23 7.77 -0.82 -0.80
C TRP A 23 7.61 -0.46 -2.26
N MET A 24 8.34 0.57 -2.67
CA MET A 24 8.39 1.06 -4.02
C MET A 24 9.64 0.51 -4.71
N SER A 25 9.48 -0.09 -5.88
CA SER A 25 10.59 -0.43 -6.76
C SER A 25 10.61 0.50 -7.95
N ILE A 26 11.81 0.97 -8.28
CA ILE A 26 12.08 1.79 -9.45
C ILE A 26 12.42 0.83 -10.59
N VAL A 27 11.55 0.73 -11.58
CA VAL A 27 11.75 -0.13 -12.75
C VAL A 27 12.17 0.72 -13.94
N PRO A 28 13.35 0.46 -14.54
CA PRO A 28 13.77 1.14 -15.75
C PRO A 28 12.76 0.89 -16.87
N ALA A 29 12.39 1.95 -17.62
CA ALA A 29 11.39 1.85 -18.69
C ALA A 29 11.73 0.78 -19.75
N LYS A 30 13.03 0.52 -19.98
CA LYS A 30 13.54 -0.51 -20.90
C LYS A 30 13.17 -1.95 -20.50
N ASP A 31 12.86 -2.18 -19.23
CA ASP A 31 12.61 -3.52 -18.68
C ASP A 31 11.09 -3.81 -18.60
N LEU A 32 10.23 -2.89 -19.03
CA LEU A 32 8.79 -3.08 -19.09
C LEU A 32 8.36 -3.77 -20.40
N PRO A 33 7.65 -4.91 -20.34
CA PRO A 33 7.22 -5.61 -21.54
C PRO A 33 6.12 -4.83 -22.28
N GLY A 34 6.28 -4.68 -23.60
CA GLY A 34 5.19 -4.28 -24.50
C GLY A 34 5.01 -2.78 -24.77
N TYR A 35 5.91 -1.91 -24.31
CA TYR A 35 5.82 -0.47 -24.58
C TYR A 35 7.12 0.13 -25.14
N ASN A 36 7.01 0.85 -26.27
CA ASN A 36 8.12 1.57 -26.91
C ASN A 36 8.15 3.02 -26.43
N TRP A 37 8.48 3.23 -25.15
CA TRP A 37 8.62 4.56 -24.56
C TRP A 37 9.90 5.24 -25.07
N PRO A 38 9.89 6.56 -25.34
CA PRO A 38 11.12 7.29 -25.64
C PRO A 38 12.08 7.16 -24.45
N SER A 39 13.34 6.83 -24.73
CA SER A 39 14.39 6.48 -23.76
C SER A 39 14.75 7.58 -22.73
N GLU A 40 14.11 8.74 -22.82
CA GLU A 40 14.27 9.88 -21.91
C GLU A 40 13.16 9.99 -20.86
N LEU A 41 12.11 9.15 -20.91
CA LEU A 41 10.96 9.23 -19.98
C LEU A 41 10.86 8.04 -19.02
N VAL A 42 11.04 8.40 -17.74
CA VAL A 42 10.38 7.94 -16.51
C VAL A 42 10.61 6.49 -16.10
N GLU A 43 11.45 6.33 -15.08
CA GLU A 43 11.45 5.16 -14.23
C GLU A 43 10.05 4.97 -13.63
N CYS A 44 9.43 3.80 -13.84
CA CYS A 44 8.12 3.52 -13.25
C CYS A 44 8.30 3.13 -11.79
N VAL A 45 7.48 3.71 -10.92
CA VAL A 45 7.43 3.35 -9.51
C VAL A 45 6.35 2.31 -9.33
N ASN A 46 6.73 1.07 -9.07
CA ASN A 46 5.80 -0.01 -8.73
C ASN A 46 5.67 -0.11 -7.22
N ILE A 47 4.44 -0.15 -6.72
CA ILE A 47 4.18 -0.48 -5.32
C ILE A 47 4.07 -2.00 -5.21
N VAL A 48 5.02 -2.61 -4.52
CA VAL A 48 5.01 -4.05 -4.24
C VAL A 48 4.41 -4.28 -2.86
N ARG A 49 3.53 -5.27 -2.75
CA ARG A 49 2.91 -5.71 -1.49
C ARG A 49 3.34 -7.12 -1.18
N ASP A 50 3.79 -7.35 0.04
CA ASP A 50 4.18 -8.70 0.51
C ASP A 50 3.04 -9.36 1.30
N SER A 51 2.45 -8.62 2.24
CA SER A 51 1.27 -9.07 2.99
C SER A 51 0.23 -7.97 3.04
N ALA A 52 -1.04 -8.37 2.99
CA ALA A 52 -2.21 -7.51 3.06
C ALA A 52 -3.25 -8.17 3.97
N GLU A 53 -3.69 -7.44 4.98
CA GLU A 53 -4.69 -7.84 5.96
C GLU A 53 -5.85 -6.85 5.90
N GLU A 54 -7.03 -7.33 5.52
CA GLU A 54 -8.26 -6.54 5.64
C GLU A 54 -8.59 -6.39 7.13
N ILE A 55 -8.68 -5.14 7.58
CA ILE A 55 -8.94 -4.78 8.97
C ILE A 55 -10.27 -4.03 9.15
N GLY A 56 -10.94 -3.68 8.05
CA GLY A 56 -12.26 -3.10 8.09
C GLY A 56 -12.96 -3.12 6.73
N ARG A 57 -14.29 -3.17 6.75
CA ARG A 57 -15.14 -3.26 5.57
C ARG A 57 -16.37 -2.37 5.69
N TYR A 58 -16.67 -1.63 4.63
CA TYR A 58 -17.73 -0.65 4.58
C TYR A 58 -18.60 -0.86 3.35
N CYS A 59 -19.93 -0.85 3.53
CA CYS A 59 -20.84 -1.04 2.41
C CYS A 59 -20.91 0.18 1.48
N SER A 60 -20.36 1.34 1.88
CA SER A 60 -20.44 2.58 1.12
C SER A 60 -19.48 3.64 1.67
N HIS A 61 -19.17 4.64 0.85
CA HIS A 61 -18.37 5.81 1.26
C HIS A 61 -18.93 6.52 2.50
N PRO A 62 -20.25 6.78 2.65
CA PRO A 62 -20.79 7.37 3.87
C PRO A 62 -20.51 6.55 5.15
N CYS A 63 -20.55 5.22 5.06
CA CYS A 63 -20.19 4.36 6.19
C CYS A 63 -18.70 4.43 6.52
N TRP A 64 -17.84 4.52 5.49
CA TRP A 64 -16.42 4.78 5.69
C TRP A 64 -16.20 6.15 6.36
N SER A 65 -16.74 7.24 5.79
CA SER A 65 -16.55 8.60 6.32
C SER A 65 -17.03 8.76 7.77
N ALA A 66 -18.03 7.99 8.17
CA ALA A 66 -18.49 7.96 9.56
C ALA A 66 -17.56 7.18 10.50
N ALA A 67 -16.89 6.13 10.01
CA ALA A 67 -15.94 5.30 10.78
C ALA A 67 -14.50 5.83 10.75
N GLU A 68 -14.14 6.62 9.73
CA GLU A 68 -12.79 7.14 9.52
C GLU A 68 -12.20 7.87 10.75
N PRO A 69 -12.94 8.75 11.47
CA PRO A 69 -12.40 9.41 12.65
C PRO A 69 -11.98 8.43 13.75
N ASP A 70 -12.71 7.33 13.92
CA ASP A 70 -12.40 6.30 14.90
C ASP A 70 -11.12 5.54 14.51
N TRP A 71 -10.91 5.28 13.22
CA TRP A 71 -9.66 4.70 12.73
C TRP A 71 -8.47 5.64 12.88
N ILE A 72 -8.64 6.92 12.55
CA ILE A 72 -7.61 7.94 12.78
C ILE A 72 -7.20 7.96 14.25
N ALA A 73 -8.18 7.93 15.17
CA ALA A 73 -7.93 7.90 16.60
C ALA A 73 -7.27 6.59 17.06
N ALA A 74 -7.81 5.44 16.66
CA ALA A 74 -7.33 4.12 17.05
C ALA A 74 -5.88 3.86 16.58
N LEU A 75 -5.54 4.31 15.37
CA LEU A 75 -4.21 4.21 14.81
C LEU A 75 -3.27 5.34 15.28
N GLY A 76 -3.77 6.31 16.06
CA GLY A 76 -3.03 7.46 16.56
C GLY A 76 -2.48 8.36 15.44
N LEU A 77 -3.20 8.48 14.33
CA LEU A 77 -2.74 9.26 13.18
C LEU A 77 -2.88 10.75 13.48
N THR A 78 -1.77 11.48 13.33
CA THR A 78 -1.76 12.94 13.43
C THR A 78 -1.82 13.61 12.05
N ARG A 79 -1.50 12.85 10.99
CA ARG A 79 -1.46 13.29 9.59
C ARG A 79 -1.96 12.18 8.66
N PRO A 80 -3.28 11.96 8.56
CA PRO A 80 -3.83 11.04 7.57
C PRO A 80 -3.60 11.57 6.15
N TYR A 81 -3.71 10.69 5.17
CA TYR A 81 -3.54 10.99 3.74
C TYR A 81 -2.20 11.65 3.42
N PRO A 82 -1.08 10.92 3.60
CA PRO A 82 0.23 11.47 3.26
C PRO A 82 0.29 11.83 1.76
N PRO A 83 1.12 12.82 1.39
CA PRO A 83 1.30 13.18 -0.02
C PRO A 83 1.90 12.01 -0.81
N ALA A 84 1.71 12.03 -2.14
CA ALA A 84 2.42 11.14 -3.03
C ALA A 84 3.93 11.45 -3.08
N GLY A 85 4.76 10.43 -3.31
CA GLY A 85 6.21 10.57 -3.43
C GLY A 85 6.97 9.37 -2.87
N LEU A 86 8.29 9.33 -3.13
CA LEU A 86 9.20 8.28 -2.63
C LEU A 86 9.54 8.44 -1.14
N ALA A 87 9.50 9.67 -0.62
CA ALA A 87 9.71 9.95 0.79
C ALA A 87 8.55 10.78 1.32
N VAL A 88 7.87 10.28 2.35
CA VAL A 88 6.63 10.88 2.88
C VAL A 88 6.71 10.99 4.40
N PRO A 89 6.07 11.97 5.03
CA PRO A 89 6.02 12.03 6.50
C PRO A 89 5.20 10.86 7.06
N CYS A 90 5.69 10.22 8.11
CA CYS A 90 4.96 9.22 8.89
C CYS A 90 3.65 9.83 9.40
N SER A 91 2.53 9.17 9.13
CA SER A 91 1.18 9.64 9.50
C SER A 91 0.95 9.70 11.01
N ARG A 92 1.77 9.02 11.83
CA ARG A 92 1.69 9.04 13.30
C ARG A 92 2.61 10.09 13.93
N CYS A 93 3.91 10.11 13.57
CA CYS A 93 4.91 10.95 14.24
C CYS A 93 5.56 12.04 13.37
N GLY A 94 5.27 12.08 12.07
CA GLY A 94 5.83 13.04 11.13
C GLY A 94 7.28 12.77 10.68
N THR A 95 7.96 11.75 11.22
CA THR A 95 9.31 11.36 10.76
C THR A 95 9.26 10.89 9.31
N LEU A 96 10.25 11.25 8.50
CA LEU A 96 10.30 10.85 7.09
C LEU A 96 10.37 9.32 6.94
N VAL A 97 9.52 8.77 6.08
CA VAL A 97 9.48 7.38 5.67
C VAL A 97 10.02 7.28 4.26
N ASP A 98 11.08 6.51 4.08
CA ASP A 98 11.60 6.11 2.77
C ASP A 98 10.75 4.94 2.24
N ARG A 99 9.93 5.21 1.22
CA ARG A 99 9.02 4.22 0.64
C ARG A 99 9.72 3.24 -0.28
N LEU A 100 11.00 3.44 -0.63
CA LEU A 100 11.80 2.43 -1.32
C LEU A 100 12.15 1.25 -0.40
N ARG A 101 12.02 1.44 0.92
CA ARG A 101 12.17 0.39 1.92
C ARG A 101 10.80 -0.11 2.35
N VAL A 102 10.79 -1.34 2.89
CA VAL A 102 9.58 -1.94 3.45
C VAL A 102 9.05 -1.05 4.58
N HIS A 103 7.78 -0.69 4.48
CA HIS A 103 7.04 0.11 5.45
C HIS A 103 5.61 -0.41 5.58
N VAL A 104 4.94 -0.04 6.67
CA VAL A 104 3.52 -0.34 6.87
C VAL A 104 2.69 0.77 6.23
N ALA A 105 1.70 0.39 5.42
CA ALA A 105 0.72 1.28 4.83
C ALA A 105 -0.71 0.80 5.11
N TYR A 106 -1.61 1.75 5.34
CA TYR A 106 -3.05 1.53 5.45
C TYR A 106 -3.71 2.14 4.21
N ASN A 107 -4.38 1.32 3.42
CA ASN A 107 -5.03 1.76 2.19
C ASN A 107 -6.52 1.46 2.25
N LEU A 108 -7.30 2.42 1.77
CA LEU A 108 -8.71 2.30 1.52
C LEU A 108 -8.89 1.96 0.04
N SER A 109 -9.50 0.83 -0.26
CA SER A 109 -9.75 0.40 -1.63
C SER A 109 -11.25 0.29 -1.87
N ASP A 110 -11.73 0.78 -3.02
CA ASP A 110 -13.08 0.47 -3.51
C ASP A 110 -13.03 -0.84 -4.28
N GLU A 111 -13.57 -1.89 -3.67
CA GLU A 111 -13.54 -3.25 -4.18
C GLU A 111 -14.89 -3.63 -4.75
N CYS A 112 -14.92 -4.00 -6.03
CA CYS A 112 -16.03 -4.74 -6.61
C CYS A 112 -15.61 -6.19 -6.86
N TYR A 113 -16.38 -7.12 -6.30
CA TYR A 113 -16.27 -8.54 -6.62
C TYR A 113 -16.88 -8.80 -7.98
N VAL A 114 -16.07 -9.34 -8.89
CA VAL A 114 -16.52 -9.82 -10.19
C VAL A 114 -16.43 -11.33 -10.17
N GLU A 115 -17.55 -12.01 -10.42
CA GLU A 115 -17.56 -13.45 -10.63
C GLU A 115 -17.01 -13.73 -12.04
N GLU A 116 -15.93 -14.48 -12.11
CA GLU A 116 -15.33 -14.89 -13.37
C GLU A 116 -16.10 -16.07 -13.99
N SER A 117 -15.93 -16.28 -15.29
CA SER A 117 -16.63 -17.32 -16.06
C SER A 117 -16.37 -18.75 -15.55
N ASP A 118 -15.31 -18.96 -14.76
CA ASP A 118 -14.96 -20.23 -14.14
C ASP A 118 -15.57 -20.42 -12.73
N GLY A 119 -16.36 -19.44 -12.26
CA GLY A 119 -16.97 -19.43 -10.93
C GLY A 119 -16.05 -18.97 -9.80
N SER A 120 -14.84 -18.50 -10.12
CA SER A 120 -13.97 -17.83 -9.15
C SER A 120 -14.41 -16.38 -8.93
N LEU A 121 -14.16 -15.86 -7.73
CA LEU A 121 -14.41 -14.46 -7.39
C LEU A 121 -13.09 -13.70 -7.48
N SER A 122 -13.01 -12.77 -8.43
CA SER A 122 -11.88 -11.87 -8.58
C SER A 122 -12.24 -10.51 -7.96
N VAL A 123 -11.31 -9.94 -7.21
CA VAL A 123 -11.44 -8.59 -6.66
C VAL A 123 -10.62 -7.65 -7.51
N LYS A 124 -11.29 -6.66 -8.10
CA LYS A 124 -10.61 -5.59 -8.80
C LYS A 124 -10.82 -4.29 -8.03
N PRO A 125 -9.76 -3.73 -7.39
CA PRO A 125 -9.86 -2.39 -6.83
C PRO A 125 -10.06 -1.39 -7.96
N ASN A 126 -11.10 -0.57 -7.87
CA ASN A 126 -11.39 0.49 -8.84
C ASN A 126 -10.53 1.72 -8.57
N ASP A 127 -10.42 2.08 -7.30
CA ASP A 127 -9.60 3.17 -6.79
C ASP A 127 -8.98 2.76 -5.45
N GLU A 128 -7.81 3.31 -5.16
CA GLU A 128 -7.13 3.10 -3.89
C GLU A 128 -6.54 4.40 -3.36
N ASP A 129 -6.90 4.73 -2.13
CA ASP A 129 -6.39 5.87 -1.39
C ASP A 129 -5.53 5.40 -0.21
N THR A 130 -4.32 5.95 -0.08
CA THR A 130 -3.48 5.70 1.09
C THR A 130 -3.94 6.55 2.28
N LEU A 131 -4.55 5.91 3.27
CA LEU A 131 -4.94 6.56 4.53
C LEU A 131 -3.71 6.91 5.38
N ALA A 132 -2.73 6.00 5.48
CA ALA A 132 -1.56 6.20 6.32
C ALA A 132 -0.32 5.46 5.84
N VAL A 133 0.84 6.08 6.08
CA VAL A 133 2.16 5.44 5.95
C VAL A 133 2.88 5.60 7.28
N LEU A 134 3.40 4.51 7.83
CA LEU A 134 4.05 4.51 9.14
C LEU A 134 5.54 4.18 9.04
N CYS A 135 6.35 4.89 9.83
CA CYS A 135 7.76 4.54 9.99
C CYS A 135 7.92 3.31 10.89
N ASN A 136 9.02 2.58 10.72
CA ASN A 136 9.30 1.35 11.47
C ASN A 136 9.40 1.55 12.99
N ARG A 137 9.54 2.80 13.47
CA ARG A 137 9.48 3.10 14.92
C ARG A 137 8.05 3.18 15.44
N CYS A 138 7.14 3.70 14.62
CA CYS A 138 5.73 3.79 14.98
C CYS A 138 5.07 2.43 14.83
N GLU A 139 5.41 1.71 13.76
CA GLU A 139 4.89 0.38 13.53
C GLU A 139 5.90 -0.46 12.75
N SER A 140 6.39 -1.52 13.39
CA SER A 140 7.35 -2.42 12.77
C SER A 140 6.66 -3.29 11.72
N PRO A 141 7.30 -3.54 10.57
CA PRO A 141 6.76 -4.42 9.55
C PRO A 141 6.69 -5.90 9.98
N GLY A 142 7.20 -6.27 11.16
CA GLY A 142 7.12 -7.64 11.71
C GLY A 142 8.04 -8.65 11.04
N VAL A 143 8.56 -8.34 9.86
CA VAL A 143 9.59 -9.09 9.14
C VAL A 143 10.95 -8.47 9.49
N GLU A 144 11.87 -9.27 10.03
CA GLU A 144 13.28 -8.92 10.03
C GLU A 144 13.72 -8.87 8.57
N VAL A 145 13.64 -7.69 7.96
CA VAL A 145 14.12 -7.48 6.60
C VAL A 145 15.64 -7.63 6.66
N GLU A 146 16.12 -8.83 6.31
CA GLU A 146 17.52 -9.08 6.02
C GLU A 146 17.94 -8.03 5.00
N THR A 147 18.65 -7.01 5.47
CA THR A 147 19.20 -5.96 4.63
C THR A 147 20.17 -6.69 3.71
N GLN A 148 19.79 -6.87 2.44
CA GLN A 148 20.72 -7.30 1.42
C GLN A 148 21.74 -6.17 1.25
N GLU A 149 22.74 -6.19 2.13
CA GLU A 149 23.95 -5.42 2.02
C GLU A 149 24.62 -5.88 0.73
N GLN A 150 24.46 -5.07 -0.32
CA GLN A 150 25.21 -5.20 -1.56
C GLN A 150 26.69 -5.12 -1.20
N THR A 151 27.28 -6.29 -0.95
CA THR A 151 28.72 -6.46 -0.84
C THR A 151 29.28 -6.31 -2.25
N SER A 152 29.43 -5.07 -2.69
CA SER A 152 30.29 -4.71 -3.81
C SER A 152 31.72 -5.02 -3.41
N ARG A 153 32.16 -6.24 -3.67
CA ARG A 153 33.56 -6.65 -3.51
C ARG A 153 34.33 -6.10 -4.73
N PRO A 154 35.32 -5.21 -4.57
CA PRO A 154 36.21 -4.87 -5.67
C PRO A 154 37.07 -6.10 -5.98
N GLU A 155 36.90 -6.68 -7.16
CA GLU A 155 37.77 -7.71 -7.69
C GLU A 155 39.06 -7.05 -8.17
N THR A 156 40.09 -7.08 -7.33
CA THR A 156 41.44 -6.62 -7.67
C THR A 156 42.05 -7.60 -8.68
N ALA A 157 42.36 -7.12 -9.88
CA ALA A 157 43.05 -7.87 -10.93
C ALA A 157 44.46 -8.32 -10.49
N PRO A 158 44.90 -9.54 -10.80
CA PRO A 158 46.31 -9.90 -10.72
C PRO A 158 47.08 -9.49 -11.99
N ALA A 159 48.32 -9.10 -11.76
CA ALA A 159 49.33 -8.65 -12.72
C ALA A 159 49.94 -9.79 -13.56
#